data_AF-A0A6C0DCT2-F1
#
_entry.id   AF-A0A6C0DCT2-F1
#
_cell.length_a   1.000
_cell.length_b   1.000
_cell.length_c   1.000
_cell.angle_alpha   90.00
_cell.angle_beta   90.00
_cell.angle_gamma   90.00
#
_symmetry.space_group_name_H-M   'P 1'
#
loop_
_entity.id
_entity.type
_entity.pdbx_description
1 polymer ?
#
loop_
_entity_poly.entity_id
_entity_poly.type
_entity_poly.pdbx_seq_one_letter_code
_entity_poly.pdbx_strand_id
1 'polypeptide(L)'
;MSQLYEDDECYQCMLYVRFIANSNKWKCIICDLNEQGSEISEDYNIIWGRYQLPCEHEVHIRCFQKWCKINEMVGCVLCGPIEQVESNRFCNQCEQYGHSRCS
;
A
#
# COMPACT_ATOMS: atom_id res chain seq x y z
N MET A 1 19.24 -18.76 2.83
CA MET A 1 17.85 -19.22 2.58
C MET A 1 16.92 -18.01 2.48
N SER A 2 17.06 -17.16 1.45
CA SER A 2 16.35 -15.87 1.36
C SER A 2 15.64 -15.61 0.03
N GLN A 3 15.75 -16.51 -0.96
CA GLN A 3 15.20 -16.29 -2.31
C GLN A 3 13.72 -16.67 -2.49
N LEU A 4 13.06 -17.26 -1.51
CA LEU A 4 11.69 -17.79 -1.66
C LEU A 4 10.57 -16.76 -1.42
N TYR A 5 10.86 -15.57 -0.90
CA TYR A 5 9.83 -14.59 -0.57
C TYR A 5 9.58 -13.53 -1.66
N GLU A 6 10.54 -13.32 -2.56
CA GLU A 6 10.48 -12.23 -3.56
C GLU A 6 9.57 -12.56 -4.76
N ASP A 7 9.40 -13.85 -5.09
CA ASP A 7 8.54 -14.28 -6.20
C ASP A 7 7.04 -14.10 -5.92
N ASP A 8 6.63 -13.81 -4.67
CA ASP A 8 5.23 -13.73 -4.23
C ASP A 8 4.61 -12.35 -4.18
N GLU A 9 5.33 -11.32 -4.62
CA GLU A 9 4.94 -9.92 -4.43
C GLU A 9 4.84 -9.16 -5.76
N CYS A 10 3.76 -8.38 -5.95
CA CYS A 10 3.60 -7.50 -7.11
C CYS A 10 4.15 -6.09 -6.79
N TYR A 11 5.35 -5.77 -7.31
CA TYR A 11 5.98 -4.47 -7.08
C TYR A 11 5.26 -3.28 -7.75
N GLN A 12 4.44 -3.51 -8.78
CA GLN A 12 3.71 -2.43 -9.46
C GLN A 12 2.55 -1.88 -8.61
N CYS A 13 1.99 -2.67 -7.71
CA CYS A 13 0.92 -2.23 -6.81
C CYS A 13 1.36 -1.13 -5.83
N MET A 14 2.66 -1.07 -5.52
CA MET A 14 3.27 -0.04 -4.68
C MET A 14 2.95 1.38 -5.16
N LEU A 15 2.77 1.57 -6.46
CA LEU A 15 2.52 2.87 -7.07
C LEU A 15 1.13 3.43 -6.75
N TYR A 16 0.24 2.62 -6.19
CA TYR A 16 -1.16 2.98 -5.93
C TYR A 16 -1.48 3.08 -4.44
N VAL A 17 -0.45 3.17 -3.61
CA VAL A 17 -0.57 3.31 -2.17
C VAL A 17 0.43 4.34 -1.65
N ARG A 18 0.05 5.00 -0.56
CA ARG A 18 0.83 6.02 0.14
C ARG A 18 1.40 5.46 1.43
N PHE A 19 2.70 5.66 1.70
CA PHE A 19 3.28 5.33 3.00
C PHE A 19 2.75 6.26 4.10
N ILE A 20 2.47 5.70 5.29
CA ILE A 20 2.00 6.45 6.46
C ILE A 20 2.86 6.14 7.68
N ALA A 21 3.45 7.19 8.27
CA ALA A 21 4.45 7.03 9.33
C ALA A 21 3.86 7.14 10.75
N ASN A 22 2.70 7.79 10.94
CA ASN A 22 2.25 8.22 12.28
C ASN A 22 0.71 8.14 12.43
N SER A 23 0.17 6.93 12.58
CA SER A 23 -1.22 6.75 13.00
C SER A 23 -1.27 6.16 14.41
N ASN A 24 -1.91 6.88 15.35
CA ASN A 24 -2.03 6.48 16.77
C ASN A 24 -2.72 5.12 16.94
N LYS A 25 -3.60 4.78 16.00
CA LYS A 25 -4.26 3.47 15.88
C LYS A 25 -4.38 3.16 14.41
N TRP A 26 -3.84 2.03 14.02
CA TRP A 26 -3.74 1.63 12.63
C TRP A 26 -4.24 0.19 12.47
N LYS A 27 -4.98 -0.10 11.39
CA LYS A 27 -5.56 -1.42 11.14
C LYS A 27 -5.42 -1.84 9.68
N CYS A 28 -4.76 -2.97 9.43
CA CYS A 28 -4.75 -3.55 8.10
C CYS A 28 -6.11 -4.16 7.76
N ILE A 29 -6.75 -3.70 6.68
CA ILE A 29 -8.04 -4.24 6.21
C ILE A 29 -7.94 -5.65 5.58
N ILE A 30 -6.72 -6.17 5.34
CA ILE A 30 -6.50 -7.48 4.72
C ILE A 30 -6.26 -8.57 5.77
N CYS A 31 -5.36 -8.33 6.74
CA CYS A 31 -5.05 -9.31 7.79
C CYS A 31 -5.80 -9.06 9.10
N ASP A 32 -6.58 -7.99 9.19
CA ASP A 32 -7.40 -7.57 10.34
C ASP A 32 -6.60 -7.25 11.62
N LEU A 33 -5.27 -7.17 11.53
CA LEU A 33 -4.41 -6.83 12.67
C LEU A 33 -4.50 -5.35 13.01
N ASN A 34 -4.76 -5.07 14.29
CA ASN A 34 -4.67 -3.74 14.88
C ASN A 34 -3.27 -3.57 15.47
N GLU A 35 -2.58 -2.51 15.07
CA GLU A 35 -1.25 -2.19 15.59
C GLU A 35 -1.27 -0.83 16.28
N GLN A 36 -0.48 -0.72 17.36
CA GLN A 36 -0.20 0.58 17.96
C GLN A 36 0.65 1.41 16.99
N GLY A 37 0.54 2.74 17.07
CA GLY A 37 1.43 3.65 16.36
C GLY A 37 2.89 3.25 16.63
N SER A 38 3.64 2.94 15.58
CA SER A 38 5.08 2.71 15.71
C SER A 38 5.75 4.07 15.73
N GLU A 39 6.54 4.36 16.77
CA GLU A 39 7.63 5.33 16.62
C GLU A 39 8.52 4.79 15.50
N ILE A 40 8.79 5.63 14.49
CA ILE A 40 9.53 5.26 13.29
C ILE A 40 10.87 4.68 13.73
N SER A 41 11.05 3.36 13.69
CA SER A 41 12.39 2.79 13.81
C SER A 41 13.13 3.15 12.54
N GLU A 42 14.32 3.74 12.67
CA GLU A 42 15.20 4.12 11.55
C GLU A 42 15.51 2.95 10.60
N ASP A 43 15.25 1.72 11.05
CA ASP A 43 15.13 0.54 10.21
C ASP A 43 13.79 0.55 9.46
N TYR A 44 13.80 1.14 8.26
CA TYR A 44 12.79 1.01 7.22
C TYR A 44 12.59 -0.47 6.83
N ASN A 45 11.99 -1.29 7.70
CA ASN A 45 11.53 -2.62 7.34
C ASN A 45 10.32 -2.47 6.41
N ILE A 46 10.60 -2.15 5.15
CA ILE A 46 9.63 -1.89 4.08
C ILE A 46 8.61 -3.02 4.01
N ILE A 47 9.01 -4.26 4.31
CA ILE A 47 8.18 -5.48 4.28
C ILE A 47 6.87 -5.33 5.09
N TRP A 48 6.91 -4.68 6.25
CA TRP A 48 5.73 -4.43 7.09
C TRP A 48 5.33 -2.95 7.12
N GLY A 49 5.79 -2.20 6.11
CA GLY A 49 5.44 -0.80 5.96
C GLY A 49 3.92 -0.61 5.94
N ARG A 50 3.49 0.45 6.61
CA ARG A 50 2.08 0.84 6.71
C ARG A 50 1.76 1.77 5.57
N TYR A 51 0.73 1.40 4.81
CA TYR A 51 0.30 2.16 3.66
C TYR A 51 -1.19 2.43 3.71
N GLN A 52 -1.61 3.44 2.97
CA GLN A 52 -2.98 3.84 2.80
C GLN A 52 -3.33 3.76 1.32
N LEU A 53 -4.57 3.40 0.99
CA LEU A 53 -5.16 3.41 -0.35
C LEU A 53 -5.84 4.77 -0.66
N PRO A 54 -6.26 5.04 -1.91
CA PRO A 54 -7.01 6.27 -2.26
C PRO A 54 -8.32 6.43 -1.47
N CYS A 55 -8.94 5.31 -1.10
CA CYS A 55 -10.16 5.27 -0.29
C CYS A 55 -9.90 5.35 1.22
N GLU A 56 -8.71 5.80 1.63
CA GLU A 56 -8.26 5.97 3.02
C GLU A 56 -8.10 4.69 3.85
N HIS A 57 -8.48 3.53 3.32
CA HIS A 57 -8.24 2.26 3.99
C HIS A 57 -6.75 1.91 4.09
N GLU A 58 -6.40 1.32 5.21
CA GLU A 58 -5.02 1.05 5.63
C GLU A 58 -4.62 -0.41 5.36
N VAL A 59 -3.41 -0.63 4.85
CA VAL A 59 -2.88 -1.95 4.49
C VAL A 59 -1.40 -2.08 4.84
N HIS A 60 -0.97 -3.26 5.29
CA HIS A 60 0.44 -3.62 5.22
C HIS A 60 0.82 -3.81 3.77
N ILE A 61 2.01 -3.36 3.40
CA ILE A 61 2.42 -3.45 2.01
C ILE A 61 2.50 -4.89 1.50
N ARG A 62 3.05 -5.79 2.31
CA ARG A 62 3.14 -7.21 1.96
C ARG A 62 1.77 -7.85 1.79
N CYS A 63 0.82 -7.51 2.66
CA CYS A 63 -0.56 -8.00 2.54
C CYS A 63 -1.18 -7.51 1.24
N PHE A 64 -0.95 -6.24 0.89
CA PHE A 64 -1.47 -5.65 -0.33
C PHE A 64 -0.84 -6.25 -1.59
N GLN A 65 0.48 -6.42 -1.64
CA GLN A 65 1.18 -7.03 -2.76
C GLN A 65 0.72 -8.46 -3.03
N LYS A 66 0.49 -9.26 -1.96
CA LYS A 66 -0.06 -10.61 -2.08
C LYS A 66 -1.50 -10.60 -2.61
N TRP A 67 -2.35 -9.73 -2.06
CA TRP A 67 -3.72 -9.59 -2.54
C TRP A 67 -3.76 -9.20 -4.02
N CYS A 68 -2.94 -8.24 -4.41
CA CYS A 68 -2.76 -7.83 -5.80
C CYS A 68 -2.37 -8.98 -6.73
N LYS A 69 -1.34 -9.76 -6.33
CA LYS A 69 -0.86 -10.90 -7.11
C LYS A 69 -1.96 -11.95 -7.29
N ILE A 70 -2.70 -12.27 -6.23
CA ILE A 70 -3.76 -13.29 -6.25
C ILE A 70 -4.94 -12.87 -7.14
N ASN A 71 -5.32 -11.58 -7.11
CA ASN A 71 -6.51 -11.10 -7.82
C ASN A 71 -6.19 -10.46 -9.19
N GLU A 72 -4.91 -10.38 -9.56
CA GLU A 72 -4.42 -9.72 -10.79
C GLU A 72 -4.96 -8.29 -10.96
N MET A 73 -5.16 -7.57 -9.85
CA MET A 73 -5.74 -6.22 -9.83
C MET A 73 -5.20 -5.37 -8.69
N VAL A 74 -5.38 -4.06 -8.82
CA VAL A 74 -5.09 -3.06 -7.78
C VAL A 74 -6.41 -2.55 -7.25
N GLY A 75 -6.51 -2.25 -5.95
CA GLY A 75 -7.69 -1.62 -5.37
C GLY A 75 -7.84 -1.91 -3.89
N CYS A 76 -9.05 -1.76 -3.40
CA CYS A 76 -9.39 -2.05 -2.00
C CYS A 76 -10.18 -3.35 -1.93
N VAL A 77 -9.86 -4.21 -0.98
CA VAL A 77 -10.65 -5.43 -0.71
C VAL A 77 -12.10 -5.12 -0.32
N LEU A 78 -12.35 -3.91 0.19
CA LEU A 78 -13.68 -3.45 0.61
C LEU A 78 -14.38 -2.58 -0.45
N CYS A 79 -13.65 -1.70 -1.14
CA CYS A 79 -14.24 -0.76 -2.12
C CYS A 79 -14.21 -1.28 -3.57
N GLY A 80 -13.45 -2.34 -3.84
CA GLY A 80 -13.27 -2.91 -5.17
C GLY A 80 -12.01 -2.43 -5.90
N PRO A 81 -11.81 -2.90 -7.14
CA PRO A 81 -10.64 -2.60 -7.94
C PRO A 81 -10.61 -1.15 -8.42
N ILE A 82 -9.40 -0.66 -8.69
CA ILE A 82 -9.14 0.57 -9.40
C ILE A 82 -8.41 0.27 -10.71
N GLU A 83 -8.62 1.13 -11.72
CA GLU A 83 -7.94 1.00 -12.99
C GLU A 83 -6.44 1.29 -12.83
N GLN A 84 -5.58 0.47 -13.44
CA GLN A 84 -4.13 0.58 -13.34
C GLN A 84 -3.56 1.64 -14.31
N VAL A 85 -4.02 2.88 -14.16
CA VAL A 85 -3.60 4.05 -14.94
C VAL A 85 -2.81 5.04 -14.09
N GLU A 86 -1.99 5.88 -14.74
CA GLU A 86 -1.16 6.87 -14.06
C GLU A 86 -1.98 7.87 -13.23
N SER A 87 -3.20 8.19 -13.67
CA SER A 87 -4.12 9.07 -12.94
C SER A 87 -4.63 8.49 -11.62
N ASN A 88 -4.40 7.21 -11.33
CA ASN A 88 -4.76 6.58 -10.06
C ASN A 88 -3.54 6.32 -9.16
N ARG A 89 -2.31 6.58 -9.65
CA ARG A 89 -1.08 6.39 -8.87
C ARG A 89 -0.94 7.46 -7.80
N PHE A 90 -0.30 7.09 -6.70
CA PHE A 90 0.13 8.02 -5.68
C PHE A 90 1.42 8.73 -6.11
N CYS A 91 1.46 10.05 -5.97
CA CYS A 91 2.65 10.84 -6.25
C CYS A 91 3.27 11.34 -4.93
N ASN A 92 4.50 10.92 -4.62
CA ASN A 92 5.22 11.41 -3.44
C ASN A 92 5.53 12.91 -3.52
N GLN A 93 5.69 13.48 -4.72
CA GLN A 93 5.98 14.91 -4.89
C GLN A 93 4.73 15.78 -4.67
N CYS A 94 3.58 15.34 -5.17
CA CYS A 94 2.33 16.08 -5.02
C CYS A 94 1.54 15.68 -3.77
N GLU A 95 2.00 14.65 -3.04
CA GLU A 95 1.36 14.04 -1.88
C GLU A 95 -0.13 13.65 -2.08
N GLN A 96 -0.52 13.35 -3.32
CA GLN A 96 -1.90 13.09 -3.71
C GLN A 96 -2.02 11.89 -4.66
N TYR A 97 -3.24 11.36 -4.73
CA TYR A 97 -3.63 10.38 -5.74
C TYR A 97 -4.05 11.08 -7.02
N GLY A 98 -3.48 10.59 -8.13
CA GLY A 98 -3.64 11.19 -9.44
C GLY A 98 -2.78 12.43 -9.61
N HIS A 99 -2.13 12.53 -10.76
CA HIS A 99 -1.49 13.77 -11.15
C HIS A 99 -2.58 14.74 -11.61
N SER A 100 -2.56 15.97 -11.07
CA SER A 100 -3.26 17.09 -11.72
C SER A 100 -2.78 17.11 -13.15
N ARG A 101 -3.69 16.88 -14.12
CA ARG A 101 -3.39 16.82 -15.56
C ARG A 101 -2.33 17.86 -15.86
N CYS A 102 -1.14 17.42 -16.29
CA CYS A 102 -0.13 18.34 -16.79
C CYS A 102 -0.81 19.17 -17.89
N SER A 103 -1.08 20.43 -17.58
CA SER A 103 -1.42 21.46 -18.55
C SER A 103 -0.23 21.75 -19.43
#